data_AF-A0ABD7WSD2-F1
#
_entry.id   AF-A0ABD7WSD2-F1
#
_cell.length_a   1.000
_cell.length_b   1.000
_cell.length_c   1.000
_cell.angle_alpha   90.00
_cell.angle_beta   90.00
_cell.angle_gamma   90.00
#
_symmetry.space_group_name_H-M   'P 1'
#
loop_
_entity.id
_entity.type
_entity.pdbx_description
1 polymer ?
#
loop_
_entity_poly.entity_id
_entity_poly.type
_entity_poly.pdbx_seq_one_letter_code
_entity_poly.pdbx_strand_id
1 'polypeptide(L)'
;MNNRQTALSIDDYLDLYLLAKEIKDETWQQEILAALKTKQNRSFEDKQSALVQEIWEDFKQLNEDISFTYRLIQEEPTNERFQAKLRRLRERRITLSRELYLAKKQYVEHMQ
;
A
#
# COMPACT_ATOMS: atom_id res chain seq x y z
N MET A 1 -2.34 -31.40 19.09
CA MET A 1 -3.01 -31.62 17.79
C MET A 1 -2.83 -30.36 16.96
N ASN A 2 -2.04 -30.43 15.89
CA ASN A 2 -1.79 -29.28 15.01
C ASN A 2 -3.07 -29.02 14.19
N ASN A 3 -3.86 -28.04 14.59
CA ASN A 3 -4.94 -27.49 13.78
C ASN A 3 -4.31 -26.70 12.63
N ARG A 4 -3.93 -27.40 11.56
CA ARG A 4 -3.68 -26.75 10.27
C ARG A 4 -5.04 -26.31 9.74
N GLN A 5 -5.48 -25.12 10.13
CA GLN A 5 -6.56 -24.43 9.44
C GLN A 5 -6.09 -24.20 8.01
N THR A 6 -6.48 -25.08 7.09
CA THR A 6 -6.34 -24.87 5.66
C THR A 6 -7.11 -23.60 5.31
N ALA A 7 -6.38 -22.54 4.99
CA ALA A 7 -6.98 -21.30 4.55
C ALA A 7 -7.66 -21.55 3.20
N LEU A 8 -9.00 -21.56 3.19
CA LEU A 8 -9.81 -21.66 1.98
C LEU A 8 -9.52 -20.48 1.03
N SER A 9 -9.41 -20.74 -0.26
CA SER A 9 -9.28 -19.72 -1.31
C SER A 9 -10.59 -18.93 -1.48
N ILE A 10 -10.55 -17.82 -2.22
CA ILE A 10 -11.77 -17.03 -2.51
C ILE A 10 -12.79 -17.88 -3.28
N ASP A 11 -12.31 -18.70 -4.24
CA ASP A 11 -13.16 -19.57 -5.04
C ASP A 11 -13.87 -20.60 -4.16
N ASP A 12 -13.18 -21.18 -3.17
CA ASP A 12 -13.82 -22.10 -2.21
C ASP A 12 -14.94 -21.42 -1.41
N TYR A 13 -14.77 -20.15 -1.02
CA TYR A 13 -15.85 -19.39 -0.35
C TYR A 13 -17.01 -19.07 -1.29
N LEU A 14 -16.76 -18.86 -2.58
CA LEU A 14 -17.81 -18.64 -3.57
C LEU A 14 -18.62 -19.92 -3.80
N ASP A 15 -17.96 -21.07 -3.89
CA ASP A 15 -18.62 -22.37 -4.00
C ASP A 15 -19.49 -22.66 -2.78
N LEU A 16 -18.97 -22.40 -1.57
CA LEU A 16 -19.75 -22.53 -0.33
C LEU A 16 -20.94 -21.57 -0.28
N TYR A 17 -20.78 -20.34 -0.80
CA TYR A 17 -21.88 -19.37 -0.86
C TYR A 17 -23.00 -19.84 -1.79
N LEU A 18 -22.64 -20.38 -2.97
CA LEU A 18 -23.60 -20.94 -3.91
C LEU A 18 -24.33 -22.15 -3.31
N LEU A 19 -23.63 -23.02 -2.60
CA LEU A 19 -24.22 -24.15 -1.89
C LEU A 19 -25.18 -23.69 -0.79
N ALA A 20 -24.77 -22.73 0.05
CA ALA A 20 -25.61 -22.14 1.10
C ALA A 20 -26.89 -21.52 0.53
N LYS A 21 -26.78 -20.88 -0.63
CA LYS A 21 -27.91 -20.34 -1.39
C LYS A 21 -28.84 -21.44 -1.92
N GLU A 22 -28.30 -22.53 -2.44
CA GLU A 22 -29.08 -23.65 -2.95
C GLU A 22 -29.92 -24.31 -1.85
N ILE A 23 -29.34 -24.51 -0.67
CA ILE A 23 -30.04 -25.10 0.48
C ILE A 23 -30.88 -24.09 1.28
N LYS A 24 -30.93 -22.82 0.83
CA LYS A 24 -31.65 -21.71 1.48
C LYS A 24 -31.22 -21.44 2.92
N ASP A 25 -29.96 -21.69 3.24
CA ASP A 25 -29.38 -21.34 4.53
C ASP A 25 -28.89 -19.88 4.48
N GLU A 26 -29.77 -18.96 4.86
CA GLU A 26 -29.46 -17.53 4.86
C GLU A 26 -28.43 -17.15 5.92
N THR A 27 -28.42 -17.83 7.08
CA THR A 27 -27.44 -17.59 8.14
C THR A 27 -26.04 -17.93 7.64
N TRP A 28 -25.88 -19.09 7.02
CA TRP A 28 -24.61 -19.52 6.48
C TRP A 28 -24.12 -18.63 5.33
N GLN A 29 -25.03 -18.16 4.45
CA GLN A 29 -24.71 -17.16 3.43
C GLN A 29 -24.13 -15.87 4.05
N GLN A 30 -24.74 -15.37 5.13
CA GLN A 30 -24.25 -14.16 5.82
C GLN A 30 -22.88 -14.38 6.47
N GLU A 31 -22.64 -15.55 7.07
CA GLU A 31 -21.35 -15.90 7.65
C GLU A 31 -20.24 -15.95 6.58
N ILE A 32 -20.53 -16.53 5.41
CA ILE A 32 -19.60 -16.57 4.28
C ILE A 32 -19.29 -15.17 3.76
N LEU A 33 -20.30 -14.32 3.60
CA LEU A 33 -20.12 -12.92 3.20
C LEU A 33 -19.28 -12.14 4.22
N ALA A 34 -19.50 -12.34 5.51
CA ALA A 34 -18.71 -11.72 6.58
C ALA A 34 -17.24 -12.17 6.53
N ALA A 35 -16.99 -13.47 6.31
CA ALA A 35 -15.64 -14.01 6.17
C ALA A 35 -14.93 -13.46 4.92
N LEU A 36 -15.62 -13.39 3.78
CA LEU A 36 -15.10 -12.80 2.54
C LEU A 36 -14.75 -11.31 2.71
N LYS A 37 -15.64 -10.53 3.33
CA LYS A 37 -15.40 -9.10 3.62
C LYS A 37 -14.19 -8.91 4.54
N THR A 38 -14.05 -9.76 5.56
CA THR A 38 -12.89 -9.72 6.47
C THR A 38 -11.57 -9.99 5.74
N LYS A 39 -11.55 -11.00 4.85
CA LYS A 39 -10.38 -11.30 4.02
C LYS A 39 -10.04 -10.17 3.05
N GLN A 40 -11.05 -9.57 2.43
CA GLN A 40 -10.88 -8.43 1.52
C GLN A 40 -10.27 -7.23 2.25
N ASN A 41 -10.79 -6.89 3.44
CA ASN A 41 -10.26 -5.81 4.26
C ASN A 41 -8.81 -6.05 4.66
N ARG A 42 -8.48 -7.26 5.12
CA ARG A 42 -7.09 -7.63 5.45
C ARG A 42 -6.15 -7.50 4.25
N SER A 43 -6.58 -7.98 3.08
CA SER A 43 -5.81 -7.83 1.84
C SER A 43 -5.56 -6.36 1.47
N PHE A 44 -6.56 -5.50 1.68
CA PHE A 44 -6.42 -4.07 1.45
C PHE A 44 -5.44 -3.43 2.44
N GLU A 45 -5.56 -3.73 3.74
CA GLU A 45 -4.65 -3.24 4.78
C GLU A 45 -3.19 -3.66 4.50
N ASP A 46 -2.96 -4.91 4.13
CA ASP A 46 -1.63 -5.43 3.79
C ASP A 46 -1.03 -4.68 2.58
N LYS A 47 -1.85 -4.45 1.53
CA LYS A 47 -1.43 -3.68 0.34
C LYS A 47 -1.13 -2.22 0.67
N GLN A 48 -1.95 -1.59 1.51
CA GLN A 48 -1.72 -0.21 1.94
C GLN A 48 -0.46 -0.09 2.78
N SER A 49 -0.21 -1.04 3.67
CA SER A 49 1.01 -1.10 4.47
C SER A 49 2.25 -1.23 3.59
N ALA A 50 2.22 -2.14 2.60
CA ALA A 50 3.31 -2.31 1.64
C ALA A 50 3.58 -1.03 0.82
N LEU A 51 2.53 -0.37 0.32
CA LEU A 51 2.64 0.88 -0.42
C LEU A 51 3.27 2.01 0.42
N VAL A 52 2.86 2.14 1.69
CA VAL A 52 3.43 3.14 2.61
C VAL A 52 4.91 2.86 2.87
N GLN A 53 5.30 1.59 3.04
CA GLN A 53 6.70 1.20 3.21
C GLN A 53 7.54 1.52 1.97
N GLU A 54 7.03 1.23 0.77
CA GLU A 54 7.70 1.56 -0.49
C GLU A 54 7.93 3.07 -0.62
N ILE A 55 6.90 3.88 -0.39
CA ILE A 55 7.02 5.34 -0.42
C ILE A 55 8.03 5.84 0.63
N TRP A 56 8.12 5.18 1.79
CA TRP A 56 9.06 5.55 2.84
C TRP A 56 10.52 5.27 2.44
N GLU A 57 10.80 4.13 1.82
CA GLU A 57 12.13 3.82 1.27
C GLU A 57 12.51 4.79 0.15
N ASP A 58 11.56 5.14 -0.73
CA ASP A 58 11.74 6.16 -1.76
C ASP A 58 12.12 7.52 -1.16
N PHE A 59 11.47 7.92 -0.07
CA PHE A 59 11.81 9.15 0.65
C PHE A 59 13.21 9.10 1.25
N LYS A 60 13.61 7.96 1.82
CA LYS A 60 14.94 7.78 2.41
C LYS A 60 16.03 7.95 1.35
N GLN A 61 15.92 7.22 0.24
CA GLN A 61 16.85 7.33 -0.87
C GLN A 61 16.90 8.77 -1.43
N LEU A 62 15.74 9.39 -1.62
CA LEU A 62 15.66 10.76 -2.12
C LEU A 62 16.35 11.76 -1.19
N ASN A 63 16.18 11.62 0.13
CA ASN A 63 16.82 12.49 1.11
C ASN A 63 18.34 12.33 1.12
N GLU A 64 18.84 11.11 0.94
CA GLU A 64 20.26 10.83 0.77
C GLU A 64 20.80 11.49 -0.50
N ASP A 65 20.10 11.36 -1.62
CA ASP A 65 20.46 11.98 -2.90
C ASP A 65 20.47 13.51 -2.83
N ILE A 66 19.49 14.11 -2.16
CA ILE A 66 19.43 15.56 -1.91
C ILE A 66 20.65 15.98 -1.09
N SER A 67 20.91 15.30 0.03
CA SER A 67 22.02 15.63 0.93
C SER A 67 23.37 15.49 0.24
N PHE A 68 23.55 14.45 -0.57
CA PHE A 68 24.74 14.26 -1.39
C PHE A 68 24.89 15.35 -2.45
N THR A 69 23.82 15.67 -3.17
CA THR A 69 23.86 16.73 -4.19
C THR A 69 24.15 18.10 -3.58
N TYR A 70 23.67 18.37 -2.36
CA TYR A 70 24.04 19.57 -1.62
C TYR A 70 25.53 19.67 -1.32
N ARG A 71 26.18 18.56 -0.92
CA ARG A 71 27.62 18.53 -0.70
C ARG A 71 28.40 18.83 -1.98
N LEU A 72 27.98 18.24 -3.11
CA LEU A 72 28.59 18.53 -4.42
C LEU A 72 28.44 20.00 -4.83
N ILE A 73 27.31 20.64 -4.51
CA ILE A 73 27.11 22.08 -4.75
C ILE A 73 28.03 22.93 -3.86
N GLN A 74 28.31 22.49 -2.63
CA GLN A 74 29.24 23.23 -1.76
C GLN A 74 30.67 23.19 -2.31
N GLU A 75 31.08 22.06 -2.87
CA GLU A 75 32.40 21.89 -3.51
C GLU A 75 32.49 22.62 -4.86
N GLU A 76 31.43 22.55 -5.67
CA GLU A 76 31.36 23.16 -6.99
C GLU A 76 30.10 24.03 -7.17
N PRO A 77 30.05 25.24 -6.58
CA PRO A 77 28.83 26.05 -6.51
C PRO A 77 28.36 26.57 -7.86
N THR A 78 29.27 26.75 -8.81
CA THR A 78 28.98 27.21 -10.18
C THR A 78 28.58 26.07 -11.12
N ASN A 79 28.62 24.81 -10.67
CA ASN A 79 28.25 23.68 -11.50
C ASN A 79 26.72 23.59 -11.65
N GLU A 80 26.22 24.11 -12.76
CA GLU A 80 24.79 24.14 -13.07
C GLU A 80 24.13 22.75 -13.11
N ARG A 81 24.90 21.68 -13.39
CA ARG A 81 24.35 20.32 -13.41
C ARG A 81 23.91 19.89 -12.03
N PHE A 82 24.65 20.24 -10.98
CA PHE A 82 24.26 19.92 -9.60
C PHE A 82 23.06 20.76 -9.15
N GLN A 83 23.00 22.03 -9.54
CA GLN A 83 21.85 22.89 -9.29
C GLN A 83 20.57 22.33 -9.97
N ALA A 84 20.67 21.92 -11.23
CA ALA A 84 19.58 21.30 -11.97
C ALA A 84 19.15 19.96 -11.35
N LYS A 85 20.11 19.12 -10.95
CA LYS A 85 19.83 17.86 -10.24
C LYS A 85 19.06 18.13 -8.94
N LEU A 86 19.50 19.08 -8.13
CA LEU A 86 18.83 19.42 -6.86
C LEU A 86 17.39 19.89 -7.09
N ARG A 87 17.12 20.69 -8.13
CA ARG A 87 15.75 21.10 -8.49
C ARG A 87 14.86 19.89 -8.78
N ARG A 88 15.33 18.96 -9.62
CA ARG A 88 14.59 17.73 -9.95
C ARG A 88 14.31 16.86 -8.72
N LEU A 89 15.29 16.72 -7.83
CA LEU A 89 15.13 15.95 -6.59
C LEU A 89 14.07 16.60 -5.68
N ARG A 90 14.04 17.93 -5.58
CA ARG A 90 12.99 18.65 -4.82
C ARG A 90 11.61 18.47 -5.43
N GLU A 91 11.49 18.49 -6.76
CA GLU A 91 10.24 18.20 -7.46
C GLU A 91 9.76 16.78 -7.17
N ARG A 92 10.64 15.78 -7.25
CA ARG A 92 10.31 14.39 -6.88
C ARG A 92 9.84 14.28 -5.43
N ARG A 93 10.43 15.04 -4.51
CA ARG A 93 10.02 15.07 -3.09
C ARG A 93 8.57 15.53 -2.94
N ILE A 94 8.17 16.57 -3.69
CA ILE A 94 6.80 17.08 -3.69
C ILE A 94 5.84 16.02 -4.24
N THR A 95 6.21 15.35 -5.32
CA THR A 95 5.41 14.28 -5.91
C THR A 95 5.21 13.11 -4.94
N LEU A 96 6.28 12.60 -4.32
CA LEU A 96 6.19 11.54 -3.30
C LEU A 96 5.32 11.95 -2.11
N SER A 97 5.36 13.22 -1.71
CA SER A 97 4.52 13.74 -0.62
C SER A 97 3.03 13.70 -0.98
N ARG A 98 2.69 13.94 -2.25
CA ARG A 98 1.32 13.83 -2.77
C ARG A 98 0.89 12.37 -2.87
N GLU A 99 1.75 11.49 -3.37
CA GLU A 99 1.48 10.04 -3.43
C GLU A 99 1.19 9.48 -2.03
N LEU A 100 2.00 9.85 -1.02
CA LEU A 100 1.76 9.45 0.37
C LEU A 100 0.42 9.97 0.92
N TYR A 101 0.08 11.22 0.61
CA TYR A 101 -1.20 11.80 1.04
C TYR A 101 -2.39 11.05 0.43
N LEU A 102 -2.32 10.74 -0.87
CA LEU A 102 -3.38 10.01 -1.57
C LEU A 102 -3.52 8.57 -1.04
N ALA A 103 -2.41 7.88 -0.80
CA ALA A 103 -2.42 6.54 -0.21
C ALA A 103 -3.11 6.54 1.17
N LYS A 104 -2.73 7.50 2.04
CA LYS A 104 -3.39 7.68 3.35
C LYS A 104 -4.87 8.02 3.23
N LYS A 105 -5.25 8.85 2.26
CA LYS A 105 -6.66 9.21 2.02
C LYS A 105 -7.47 7.97 1.62
N GLN A 106 -6.97 7.16 0.69
CA GLN A 106 -7.61 5.91 0.27
C GLN A 106 -7.78 4.93 1.42
N TYR A 107 -6.79 4.83 2.31
CA TYR A 107 -6.90 4.02 3.52
C TYR A 107 -8.06 4.51 4.42
N VAL A 108 -8.15 5.81 4.67
CA VAL A 108 -9.23 6.38 5.50
C VAL A 108 -10.60 6.15 4.87
N GLU A 109 -10.74 6.33 3.54
CA GLU A 109 -12.00 6.08 2.82
C GLU A 109 -12.42 4.61 2.85
N HIS A 110 -11.47 3.66 2.86
CA HIS A 110 -11.78 2.23 2.94
C HIS A 110 -12.15 1.76 4.37
N MET A 111 -11.71 2.49 5.40
CA MET A 111 -12.02 2.18 6.79
C MET A 111 -13.36 2.78 7.28
N GLN A 112 -14.00 3.63 6.47
CA GLN A 112 -15.31 4.24 6.73
C GLN A 112 -16.45 3.42 6.12
#